data_AF-A0A7K4L1G4-F1
#
_entry.id   AF-A0A7K4L1G4-F1
#
_cell.length_a   1.000
_cell.length_b   1.000
_cell.length_c   1.000
_cell.angle_alpha   90.00
_cell.angle_beta   90.00
_cell.angle_gamma   90.00
#
_symmetry.space_group_name_H-M   'P 1'
#
loop_
_entity.id
_entity.type
_entity.pdbx_description
1 polymer ?
#
loop_
_entity_poly.entity_id
_entity_poly.type
_entity_poly.pdbx_seq_one_letter_code
_entity_poly.pdbx_strand_id
1 'polypeptide(L)' 'QVHPDTGISSKAMSIMNSFVNDIFERLAAEASRLAHYNHRSTITSREVQTAVRLLLPGELAKHAVSEGTKAVT' A
#
# COMPACT_ATOMS: atom_id res chain seq x y z
N GLN A 1 -10.53 2.08 -14.24
CA GLN A 1 -11.70 1.19 -14.42
C GLN A 1 -11.31 0.07 -15.38
N VAL A 2 -11.57 -1.19 -15.04
CA VAL A 2 -11.07 -2.36 -15.82
C VAL A 2 -12.20 -3.13 -16.52
N HIS A 3 -13.37 -3.28 -15.88
CA HIS A 3 -14.53 -3.97 -16.46
C HIS A 3 -15.82 -3.16 -16.24
N PRO A 4 -16.24 -2.32 -17.22
CA PRO A 4 -17.43 -1.48 -17.09
C PRO A 4 -18.74 -2.27 -16.89
N ASP A 5 -18.82 -3.48 -17.47
CA ASP A 5 -20.05 -4.28 -17.50
C ASP A 5 -20.13 -5.31 -16.36
N THR A 6 -19.16 -5.33 -15.45
CA THR A 6 -19.09 -6.29 -14.34
C THR A 6 -19.35 -5.62 -13.00
N GLY A 7 -20.34 -6.13 -12.26
CA GLY A 7 -20.65 -5.69 -10.90
C GLY A 7 -19.92 -6.49 -9.81
N ILE A 8 -19.92 -5.97 -8.58
CA ILE A 8 -19.39 -6.65 -7.38
C ILE A 8 -20.50 -6.79 -6.34
N SER A 9 -20.60 -7.95 -5.68
CA SER A 9 -21.58 -8.15 -4.60
C SER A 9 -21.17 -7.39 -3.33
N SER A 10 -22.14 -7.07 -2.47
CA SER A 10 -21.88 -6.40 -1.18
C SER A 10 -20.93 -7.19 -0.27
N LYS A 11 -21.06 -8.54 -0.25
CA LYS A 11 -20.15 -9.42 0.49
C LYS A 11 -18.74 -9.38 -0.08
N ALA A 12 -18.58 -9.45 -1.40
CA ALA A 12 -17.26 -9.35 -2.03
C ALA A 12 -16.62 -7.97 -1.78
N MET A 13 -17.41 -6.90 -1.82
CA MET A 13 -16.96 -5.55 -1.49
C MET A 13 -16.47 -5.46 -0.04
N SER A 14 -17.18 -6.06 0.92
CA SER A 14 -16.75 -6.12 2.32
C SER A 14 -15.41 -6.85 2.49
N ILE A 15 -15.23 -7.99 1.81
CA ILE A 15 -13.96 -8.72 1.81
C ILE A 15 -12.83 -7.86 1.24
N MET A 16 -13.06 -7.15 0.13
CA MET A 16 -12.06 -6.25 -0.46
C MET A 16 -11.69 -5.11 0.49
N ASN A 17 -12.67 -4.53 1.20
CA ASN A 17 -12.42 -3.48 2.18
C ASN A 17 -11.56 -4.00 3.35
N SER A 18 -11.88 -5.18 3.89
CA SER A 18 -11.06 -5.82 4.92
C SER A 18 -9.63 -6.11 4.44
N PHE A 19 -9.47 -6.58 3.19
CA PHE A 19 -8.16 -6.80 2.60
C PHE A 19 -7.33 -5.51 2.51
N VAL A 20 -7.94 -4.41 2.07
CA VAL A 20 -7.27 -3.11 1.99
C VAL A 20 -6.84 -2.62 3.38
N ASN A 21 -7.70 -2.77 4.39
CA ASN A 21 -7.38 -2.37 5.76
C ASN A 21 -6.22 -3.17 6.35
N ASP A 22 -6.19 -4.50 6.15
CA ASP A 22 -5.07 -5.34 6.62
C ASP A 22 -3.73 -4.90 5.99
N ILE A 23 -3.71 -4.68 4.68
CA ILE A 23 -2.49 -4.22 4.00
C ILE A 23 -2.10 -2.80 4.45
N PHE A 24 -3.07 -1.91 4.66
CA PHE A 24 -2.82 -0.56 5.14
C PHE A 24 -2.17 -0.55 6.52
N GLU A 25 -2.71 -1.31 7.48
CA GLU A 25 -2.16 -1.40 8.83
C GLU A 25 -0.72 -1.92 8.81
N ARG A 26 -0.46 -2.96 8.01
CA ARG A 26 0.89 -3.51 7.84
C ARG A 26 1.86 -2.49 7.25
N LEU A 27 1.45 -1.76 6.22
CA LEU A 27 2.25 -0.71 5.57
C LEU A 27 2.56 0.43 6.54
N ALA A 28 1.55 0.93 7.26
CA ALA A 28 1.71 2.02 8.22
C ALA A 28 2.66 1.61 9.36
N ALA A 29 2.52 0.38 9.88
CA ALA A 29 3.38 -0.13 10.92
C ALA A 29 4.85 -0.27 10.47
N GLU A 30 5.10 -0.80 9.27
CA GLU A 30 6.47 -0.91 8.72
C GLU A 30 7.06 0.47 8.42
N ALA A 31 6.30 1.38 7.81
CA ALA A 31 6.76 2.75 7.53
C ALA A 31 7.10 3.52 8.81
N SER A 32 6.30 3.35 9.87
CA SER A 32 6.57 3.90 11.19
C SER A 32 7.87 3.34 11.77
N ARG A 33 8.07 2.01 11.72
CA ARG A 33 9.33 1.38 12.17
C ARG A 33 10.55 1.93 11.40
N LEU A 34 10.44 2.11 10.08
CA LEU A 34 11.50 2.68 9.27
C LEU A 34 11.81 4.14 9.63
N ALA A 35 10.80 4.96 9.93
CA ALA A 35 11.01 6.33 10.40
C ALA A 35 11.75 6.35 11.75
N HIS A 36 11.34 5.47 12.68
CA HIS A 36 11.99 5.31 13.97
C HIS A 36 13.45 4.84 13.85
N TYR A 37 13.74 3.88 12.97
CA TYR A 37 15.13 3.45 12.71
C TYR A 37 16.01 4.57 12.14
N ASN A 38 15.42 5.51 11.40
CA ASN A 38 16.12 6.67 10.87
C ASN A 38 16.11 7.89 11.80
N HIS A 39 15.64 7.74 13.05
CA HIS A 39 15.49 8.82 14.04
C HIS A 39 14.65 10.00 13.53
N ARG A 40 13.63 9.72 12.72
CA ARG A 40 12.70 10.71 12.19
C ARG A 40 11.34 10.61 12.89
N SER A 41 10.74 11.75 13.17
CA SER A 41 9.35 11.86 13.66
C SER A 41 8.33 11.93 12.53
N THR A 42 8.77 12.16 11.30
CA THR A 42 7.91 12.28 10.11
C THR A 42 8.14 11.08 9.19
N ILE A 43 7.04 10.39 8.84
CA ILE A 43 7.03 9.39 7.78
C ILE A 43 6.98 10.11 6.44
N THR A 44 7.97 9.88 5.58
CA THR A 44 8.02 10.45 4.23
C THR A 44 7.62 9.41 3.19
N SER A 45 7.46 9.84 1.94
CA SER A 45 7.23 8.93 0.81
C SER A 45 8.33 7.86 0.68
N ARG A 46 9.55 8.12 1.16
CA ARG A 46 10.65 7.17 1.18
C ARG A 46 10.38 5.98 2.10
N GLU A 47 9.92 6.23 3.33
CA GLU A 47 9.58 5.15 4.27
C GLU A 47 8.39 4.33 3.75
N VAL A 48 7.37 4.99 3.17
CA VAL A 48 6.23 4.30 2.55
C VAL A 48 6.68 3.41 1.38
N GLN A 49 7.48 3.93 0.45
CA GLN A 49 7.99 3.14 -0.68
C GLN A 49 8.88 1.98 -0.24
N THR A 50 9.66 2.16 0.83
CA THR A 50 10.51 1.10 1.38
C THR A 50 9.65 0.03 2.05
N ALA A 51 8.64 0.42 2.84
CA ALA A 51 7.68 -0.51 3.43
C ALA A 51 6.95 -1.35 2.37
N VAL A 52 6.54 -0.74 1.26
CA VAL A 52 5.94 -1.46 0.12
C VAL A 52 6.88 -2.53 -0.43
N ARG A 53 8.18 -2.22 -0.60
CA ARG A 53 9.18 -3.18 -1.09
C ARG A 53 9.47 -4.32 -0.12
N LEU A 54 9.29 -4.10 1.18
CA LEU A 54 9.47 -5.12 2.21
C LEU A 54 8.26 -6.05 2.32
N LEU A 55 7.05 -5.52 2.16
CA LEU A 55 5.80 -6.27 2.37
C LEU A 55 5.28 -6.96 1.10
N LEU A 56 5.50 -6.39 -0.08
CA LEU A 56 4.98 -6.94 -1.34
C LEU A 56 6.07 -7.72 -2.09
N PRO A 57 5.75 -8.90 -2.65
CA PRO A 57 6.71 -9.69 -3.39
C PRO A 57 6.86 -9.23 -4.85
N GLY A 58 8.07 -9.36 -5.38
CA GLY A 58 8.36 -9.34 -6.83
C GLY A 58 7.74 -8.17 -7.60
N GLU A 59 6.99 -8.52 -8.66
CA GLU A 59 6.35 -7.54 -9.55
C GLU A 59 5.28 -6.69 -8.87
N LEU A 60 4.66 -7.16 -7.77
CA LEU A 60 3.66 -6.38 -7.04
C LEU A 60 4.30 -5.14 -6.41
N ALA A 61 5.48 -5.29 -5.80
CA ALA A 61 6.22 -4.14 -5.26
C ALA A 61 6.62 -3.14 -6.35
N LYS A 62 7.04 -3.62 -7.52
CA LYS A 62 7.44 -2.75 -8.64
C LYS A 62 6.26 -1.91 -9.14
N HIS A 63 5.12 -2.55 -9.41
CA HIS A 63 3.92 -1.84 -9.85
C HIS A 63 3.41 -0.88 -8.78
N ALA A 64 3.34 -1.32 -7.51
CA ALA A 64 2.86 -0.48 -6.42
C ALA A 64 3.72 0.78 -6.22
N VAL A 65 5.05 0.67 -6.31
CA VAL A 65 5.95 1.83 -6.23
C VAL A 65 5.79 2.75 -7.45
N SER A 66 5.64 2.18 -8.65
CA SER A 66 5.41 2.95 -9.87
C SER A 66 4.11 3.76 -9.77
N GLU A 67 2.99 3.11 -9.44
CA GLU A 67 1.70 3.78 -9.31
C GLU A 67 1.70 4.80 -8.17
N GLY A 68 2.33 4.47 -7.03
CA GLY A 68 2.50 5.42 -5.93
C GLY A 68 3.30 6.66 -6.30
N THR A 69 4.33 6.51 -7.15
CA THR A 69 5.13 7.65 -7.64
C THR A 69 4.31 8.53 -8.58
N LYS A 70 3.57 7.92 -9.52
CA LYS A 70 2.68 8.64 -10.44
C LYS A 70 1.58 9.40 -9.71
N ALA A 71 1.07 8.87 -8.61
CA ALA A 71 -0.01 9.52 -7.85
C ALA A 71 0.46 10.75 -7.05
N VAL A 72 1.77 10.88 -6.78
CA VAL A 72 2.35 12.01 -6.04
C VAL A 72 2.68 13.20 -6.96
N THR A 73 2.91 12.93 -8.25
CA THR A 73 3.22 13.92 -9.29
C THR A 73 1.99 14.39 -10.02
#